data_AF-A0A4S0MWD0-F1
#
_entry.id   AF-A0A4S0MWD0-F1
#
_cell.length_a   1.000
_cell.length_b   1.000
_cell.length_c   1.000
_cell.angle_alpha   90.00
_cell.angle_beta   90.00
_cell.angle_gamma   90.00
#
_symmetry.space_group_name_H-M   'P 1'
#
loop_
_entity.id
_entity.type
_entity.pdbx_description
1 polymer ?
#
loop_
_entity_poly.entity_id
_entity_poly.type
_entity_poly.pdbx_seq_one_letter_code
_entity_poly.pdbx_strand_id
1 'polypeptide(L)'
;DSGFGAATVYTNVRKGYTTECPNAGKFISNLKFNLDMEGEMMDAILKGGDAQTVATDWLKKHPDAVAPWIAGVTTFDGGDAAAAVKTALGG
;
A
#
# COMPACT_ATOMS: atom_id res chain seq x y z
N ASP A 1 24.86 13.53 6.42
CA ASP A 1 24.30 13.68 5.07
C ASP A 1 25.34 13.18 4.08
N SER A 2 25.06 12.12 3.33
CA SER A 2 26.04 11.41 2.48
C SER A 2 26.19 12.02 1.09
N GLY A 3 25.48 13.12 0.79
CA GLY A 3 25.71 13.94 -0.41
C GLY A 3 25.08 13.42 -1.70
N PHE A 4 24.18 12.42 -1.64
CA PHE A 4 23.56 11.81 -2.83
C PHE A 4 22.18 12.39 -3.22
N GLY A 5 21.68 13.39 -2.49
CA GLY A 5 20.36 13.99 -2.74
C GLY A 5 19.18 13.11 -2.34
N ALA A 6 17.95 13.61 -2.52
CA ALA A 6 16.74 12.86 -2.21
C ALA A 6 16.53 11.72 -3.24
N ALA A 7 16.42 10.48 -2.75
CA ALA A 7 16.06 9.34 -3.58
C ALA A 7 14.55 9.33 -3.84
N THR A 8 14.14 9.01 -5.07
CA THR A 8 12.74 8.76 -5.43
C THR A 8 12.56 7.32 -5.87
N VAL A 9 11.55 6.64 -5.34
CA VAL A 9 11.19 5.27 -5.69
C VAL A 9 9.96 5.28 -6.58
N TYR A 10 9.98 4.51 -7.67
CA TYR A 10 8.88 4.42 -8.63
C TYR A 10 8.39 2.97 -8.77
N THR A 11 7.08 2.81 -8.93
CA THR A 11 6.46 1.52 -9.25
C THR A 11 6.40 1.33 -10.76
N ASN A 12 7.05 0.27 -11.26
CA ASN A 12 7.02 -0.09 -12.67
C ASN A 12 6.01 -1.22 -12.91
N VAL A 13 5.33 -1.17 -14.05
CA VAL A 13 4.46 -2.25 -14.55
C VAL A 13 4.87 -2.64 -15.96
N ARG A 14 4.57 -3.88 -16.37
CA ARG A 14 4.80 -4.28 -17.77
C ARG A 14 3.94 -3.44 -18.72
N LYS A 15 4.39 -3.28 -19.96
CA LYS A 15 3.62 -2.61 -21.02
C LYS A 15 2.22 -3.23 -21.14
N GLY A 16 1.21 -2.37 -21.23
CA GLY A 16 -0.21 -2.76 -21.37
C GLY A 16 -0.94 -3.05 -20.05
N TYR A 17 -0.25 -3.23 -18.93
CA TYR A 17 -0.85 -3.72 -17.69
C TYR A 17 -2.02 -2.86 -17.17
N THR A 18 -1.90 -1.53 -17.21
CA THR A 18 -2.95 -0.62 -16.74
C THR A 18 -4.20 -0.62 -17.64
N THR A 19 -4.07 -1.04 -18.89
CA THR A 19 -5.20 -1.19 -19.83
C THR A 19 -5.83 -2.58 -19.69
N GLU A 20 -5.01 -3.62 -19.53
CA GLU A 20 -5.45 -5.00 -19.37
C GLU A 20 -6.08 -5.26 -17.99
N CYS A 21 -5.60 -4.59 -16.96
CA CYS A 21 -6.06 -4.72 -15.57
C CYS A 21 -6.41 -3.34 -14.99
N PRO A 22 -7.48 -2.68 -15.44
CA PRO A 22 -7.75 -1.28 -15.10
C PRO A 22 -7.97 -1.04 -13.61
N ASN A 23 -8.67 -1.95 -12.91
CA ASN A 23 -8.90 -1.84 -11.47
C ASN A 23 -7.59 -1.95 -10.66
N ALA A 24 -6.75 -2.95 -10.97
CA ALA A 24 -5.44 -3.12 -10.33
C ALA A 24 -4.47 -1.98 -10.73
N GLY A 25 -4.53 -1.52 -11.97
CA GLY A 25 -3.76 -0.37 -12.46
C GLY A 25 -4.11 0.90 -11.69
N LYS A 26 -5.40 1.11 -11.37
CA LYS A 26 -5.85 2.22 -10.53
C LYS A 26 -5.26 2.13 -9.13
N PHE A 27 -5.33 0.96 -8.49
CA PHE A 27 -4.71 0.71 -7.19
C PHE A 27 -3.21 1.02 -7.20
N ILE A 28 -2.45 0.46 -8.15
CA ILE A 28 -1.00 0.69 -8.28
C ILE A 28 -0.69 2.18 -8.48
N SER A 29 -1.49 2.90 -9.26
CA SER A 29 -1.29 4.34 -9.50
C SER A 29 -1.54 5.21 -8.27
N ASN A 30 -2.42 4.76 -7.37
CA ASN A 30 -2.74 5.44 -6.13
C ASN A 30 -1.73 5.07 -5.01
N LEU A 31 -1.06 3.92 -5.11
CA LEU A 31 -0.18 3.37 -4.08
C LEU A 31 1.06 4.24 -3.89
N LYS A 32 1.09 4.98 -2.78
CA LYS A 32 2.18 5.88 -2.42
C LYS A 32 2.50 5.72 -0.94
N PHE A 33 3.79 5.72 -0.65
CA PHE A 33 4.33 5.59 0.68
C PHE A 33 5.00 6.90 1.10
N ASN A 34 5.25 7.04 2.40
CA ASN A 34 6.07 8.10 2.96
C ASN A 34 7.12 7.48 3.89
N LEU A 35 8.14 8.26 4.24
CA LEU A 35 9.27 7.78 5.04
C LEU A 35 8.87 7.32 6.44
N ASP A 36 7.89 7.97 7.06
CA ASP A 36 7.43 7.63 8.42
C ASP A 36 6.77 6.24 8.41
N MET A 37 5.90 5.98 7.43
CA MET A 37 5.23 4.69 7.23
C MET A 37 6.25 3.57 6.97
N GLU A 38 7.18 3.78 6.05
CA GLU A 38 8.21 2.77 5.74
C GLU A 38 9.15 2.55 6.93
N GLY A 39 9.58 3.63 7.60
CA GLY A 39 10.46 3.57 8.76
C GLY A 39 9.88 2.79 9.93
N GLU A 40 8.62 3.06 10.29
CA GLU A 40 7.96 2.35 11.40
C GLU A 40 7.86 0.84 11.14
N MET A 41 7.48 0.45 9.93
CA MET A 41 7.41 -0.97 9.56
C MET A 41 8.80 -1.62 9.50
N MET A 42 9.78 -0.94 8.90
CA MET A 42 11.15 -1.46 8.78
C MET A 42 11.82 -1.65 10.14
N ASP A 43 11.57 -0.76 11.10
CA ASP A 43 12.08 -0.89 12.47
C ASP A 43 11.61 -2.19 13.15
N ALA A 44 10.36 -2.58 12.94
CA ALA A 44 9.82 -3.82 13.48
C ALA A 44 10.36 -5.05 12.75
N ILE A 45 10.50 -4.98 11.42
CA ILE A 45 11.07 -6.06 10.59
C ILE A 45 12.53 -6.32 10.97
N LEU A 46 13.34 -5.27 11.12
CA LEU A 46 14.76 -5.41 11.50
C LEU A 46 14.96 -5.97 12.91
N LYS A 47 13.94 -5.88 13.78
CA LYS A 47 13.91 -6.52 15.12
C LYS A 47 13.43 -7.97 15.09
N GLY A 48 13.19 -8.54 13.91
CA GLY A 48 12.79 -9.93 13.72
C GLY A 48 11.30 -10.15 13.47
N GLY A 49 10.52 -9.08 13.22
CA GLY A 49 9.12 -9.19 12.83
C GLY A 49 8.95 -9.77 11.43
N ASP A 50 7.95 -10.62 11.24
CA ASP A 50 7.52 -11.05 9.91
C ASP A 50 6.89 -9.88 9.13
N ALA A 51 7.34 -9.64 7.90
CA ALA A 51 6.99 -8.44 7.14
C ALA A 51 5.48 -8.34 6.86
N GLN A 52 4.81 -9.45 6.56
CA GLN A 52 3.38 -9.45 6.28
C GLN A 52 2.57 -9.16 7.54
N THR A 53 2.98 -9.75 8.66
CA THR A 53 2.37 -9.50 9.98
C THR A 53 2.55 -8.04 10.39
N VAL A 54 3.77 -7.51 10.28
CA VAL A 54 4.07 -6.10 10.61
C VAL A 54 3.24 -5.13 9.75
N ALA A 55 3.19 -5.32 8.44
CA ALA A 55 2.40 -4.46 7.56
C ALA A 55 0.91 -4.54 7.90
N THR A 56 0.39 -5.75 8.17
CA THR A 56 -1.02 -5.92 8.57
C THR A 56 -1.33 -5.20 9.87
N ASP A 57 -0.48 -5.33 10.88
CA ASP A 57 -0.67 -4.67 12.18
C ASP A 57 -0.50 -3.15 12.08
N TRP A 58 0.37 -2.66 11.21
CA TRP A 58 0.49 -1.24 10.90
C TRP A 58 -0.80 -0.72 10.26
N LEU A 59 -1.34 -1.41 9.25
CA LEU A 59 -2.60 -1.01 8.60
C LEU A 59 -3.79 -1.00 9.56
N LYS A 60 -3.83 -1.91 10.54
CA LYS A 60 -4.85 -1.90 11.61
C LYS A 60 -4.76 -0.66 12.50
N LYS A 61 -3.54 -0.18 12.78
CA LYS A 61 -3.30 1.04 13.57
C LYS A 61 -3.52 2.31 12.76
N HIS A 62 -3.38 2.24 11.44
CA HIS A 62 -3.50 3.35 10.51
C HIS A 62 -4.56 3.07 9.42
N PRO A 63 -5.83 2.83 9.77
CA PRO A 63 -6.86 2.42 8.81
C PRO A 63 -7.09 3.44 7.69
N ASP A 64 -6.86 4.73 7.97
CA ASP A 64 -7.01 5.81 6.99
C ASP A 64 -5.93 5.81 5.90
N ALA A 65 -4.79 5.14 6.12
CA ALA A 65 -3.69 5.09 5.16
C ALA A 65 -4.09 4.41 3.85
N VAL A 66 -5.05 3.48 3.89
CA VAL A 66 -5.49 2.73 2.72
C VAL A 66 -6.49 3.51 1.86
N ALA A 67 -7.24 4.43 2.46
CA ALA A 67 -8.28 5.20 1.77
C ALA A 67 -7.81 5.85 0.45
N PRO A 68 -6.67 6.58 0.39
CA PRO A 68 -6.17 7.10 -0.88
C PRO A 68 -5.76 6.01 -1.88
N TRP A 69 -5.24 4.87 -1.41
CA TRP A 69 -4.81 3.76 -2.28
C TRP A 69 -5.99 3.11 -3.00
N ILE A 70 -7.13 2.98 -2.32
CA ILE A 70 -8.33 2.33 -2.87
C ILE A 70 -9.34 3.31 -3.49
N ALA A 71 -9.01 4.59 -3.59
CA ALA A 71 -9.89 5.58 -4.22
C ALA A 71 -10.18 5.21 -5.69
N GLY A 72 -11.43 4.88 -5.99
CA GLY A 72 -11.86 4.43 -7.32
C GLY A 72 -11.46 2.99 -7.67
N VAL A 73 -11.12 2.17 -6.66
CA VAL A 73 -10.81 0.74 -6.78
C VAL A 73 -11.99 -0.06 -6.23
N THR A 74 -12.30 -1.19 -6.85
CA THR A 74 -13.28 -2.17 -6.37
C THR A 74 -12.60 -3.44 -5.87
N THR A 75 -13.34 -4.30 -5.18
CA THR A 75 -12.92 -5.70 -4.99
C THR A 75 -12.85 -6.44 -6.33
N PHE A 76 -12.29 -7.65 -6.31
CA PHE A 76 -12.12 -8.47 -7.52
C PHE A 76 -13.44 -8.76 -8.25
N ASP A 77 -14.51 -8.97 -7.49
CA ASP A 77 -15.87 -9.20 -7.95
C ASP A 77 -16.69 -7.91 -8.18
N GLY A 78 -16.07 -6.73 -8.04
CA GLY A 78 -16.68 -5.43 -8.34
C GLY A 78 -17.41 -4.75 -7.17
N GLY A 79 -17.26 -5.27 -5.95
CA GLY A 79 -17.82 -4.70 -4.72
C GLY A 79 -17.02 -3.53 -4.12
N ASP A 80 -17.49 -3.07 -2.97
CA ASP A 80 -16.92 -1.93 -2.23
C ASP A 80 -15.57 -2.29 -1.58
N ALA A 81 -14.49 -1.67 -2.08
CA ALA A 81 -13.15 -1.90 -1.57
C ALA A 81 -12.95 -1.39 -0.13
N ALA A 82 -13.59 -0.28 0.26
CA ALA A 82 -13.45 0.28 1.60
C ALA A 82 -14.10 -0.61 2.65
N ALA A 83 -15.31 -1.13 2.35
CA ALA A 83 -15.98 -2.09 3.21
C ALA A 83 -15.19 -3.40 3.35
N ALA A 84 -14.62 -3.90 2.25
CA ALA A 84 -13.80 -5.10 2.25
C ALA A 84 -12.50 -4.93 3.06
N VAL A 85 -11.78 -3.82 2.87
CA VAL A 85 -10.56 -3.51 3.63
C VAL A 85 -10.87 -3.36 5.11
N LYS A 86 -11.93 -2.62 5.46
CA LYS A 86 -12.35 -2.46 6.86
C LYS A 86 -12.61 -3.82 7.53
N THR A 87 -13.33 -4.70 6.85
CA THR A 87 -13.58 -6.07 7.32
C THR A 87 -12.29 -6.86 7.51
N ALA A 88 -11.37 -6.82 6.53
CA ALA A 88 -10.10 -7.54 6.58
C ALA A 88 -9.16 -7.03 7.69
N LEU A 89 -9.20 -5.73 7.99
CA LEU A 89 -8.42 -5.10 9.06
C LEU A 89 -9.10 -5.19 10.44
N GLY A 90 -10.29 -5.80 10.53
CA GLY A 90 -10.99 -6.02 11.80
C GLY A 90 -11.68 -4.78 12.37
N GLY A 91 -12.14 -3.88 11.51
CA GLY A 91 -12.97 -2.72 11.88
C GLY A 91 -14.47 -2.99 11.87
#